data_AF-A0A959KH11-F1
#
_entry.id   AF-A0A959KH11-F1
#
_cell.length_a   1.000
_cell.length_b   1.000
_cell.length_c   1.000
_cell.angle_alpha   90.00
_cell.angle_beta   90.00
_cell.angle_gamma   90.00
#
_symmetry.space_group_name_H-M   'P 1'
#
loop_
_entity.id
_entity.type
_entity.pdbx_description
1 polymer ?
#
loop_
_entity_poly.entity_id
_entity_poly.type
_entity_poly.pdbx_seq_one_letter_code
_entity_poly.pdbx_strand_id
1 'polypeptide(L)'
;MKKTMKTAEVLDLIRQGVSVEDIVLSDLEEKRLSFRDALLLVENGYLVSEKNMLYRDSDVVYDPDFEEVEWEGKYSNLKDMLSSKGIAKGKKEEVITIELSIEDEAVREWLNNNTAKLKDLVNKLVTDLYHTDQILHSK
;
A
#
# COMPACT_ATOMS: atom_id res chain seq x y z
N MET A 1 10.70 -39.75 1.98
CA MET A 1 9.41 -40.08 2.63
C MET A 1 8.95 -38.82 3.34
N LYS A 2 7.73 -38.34 3.08
CA LYS A 2 7.20 -37.19 3.81
C LYS A 2 6.93 -37.59 5.27
N LYS A 3 7.43 -36.81 6.22
CA LYS A 3 7.29 -37.09 7.66
C LYS A 3 5.98 -36.48 8.14
N THR A 4 5.08 -37.27 8.73
CA THR A 4 3.84 -36.73 9.28
C THR A 4 4.04 -36.29 10.72
N MET A 5 3.63 -35.07 11.07
CA MET A 5 3.75 -34.52 12.43
C MET A 5 2.53 -33.68 12.80
N LYS A 6 2.33 -33.43 14.10
CA LYS A 6 1.27 -32.54 14.57
C LYS A 6 1.65 -31.08 14.31
N THR A 7 0.65 -30.25 14.05
CA THR A 7 0.83 -28.81 13.78
C THR A 7 1.57 -28.10 14.90
N ALA A 8 1.32 -28.47 16.17
CA ALA A 8 2.04 -27.89 17.31
C ALA A 8 3.55 -28.18 17.27
N GLU A 9 3.93 -29.42 16.93
CA GLU A 9 5.33 -29.84 16.89
C GLU A 9 6.07 -29.15 15.74
N VAL A 10 5.39 -28.94 14.61
CA VAL A 10 5.96 -28.21 13.46
C VAL A 10 6.14 -26.73 13.77
N LEU A 11 5.18 -26.09 14.43
CA LEU A 11 5.32 -24.71 14.88
C LEU A 11 6.52 -24.52 15.82
N ASP A 12 6.76 -25.48 16.72
CA ASP A 12 7.93 -25.43 17.60
C ASP A 12 9.25 -25.61 16.83
N LEU A 13 9.29 -26.46 15.79
CA LEU A 13 10.43 -26.59 14.90
C LEU A 13 10.71 -25.30 14.11
N ILE A 14 9.67 -24.66 13.58
CA ILE A 14 9.77 -23.38 12.86
C ILE A 14 10.36 -22.31 13.79
N ARG A 15 9.87 -22.19 15.03
CA ARG A 15 10.39 -21.23 16.03
C ARG A 15 11.85 -21.48 16.41
N GLN A 16 12.32 -22.72 16.27
CA GLN A 16 13.72 -23.10 16.50
C GLN A 16 14.60 -22.93 15.26
N GLY A 17 14.04 -22.47 14.13
CA GLY A 17 14.77 -22.28 12.87
C GLY A 17 15.07 -23.59 12.14
N VAL A 18 14.36 -24.67 12.44
CA VAL A 18 14.54 -25.97 11.79
C VAL A 18 13.69 -26.03 10.52
N SER A 19 14.26 -26.53 9.42
CA SER A 19 13.53 -26.69 8.15
C SER A 19 12.43 -27.75 8.26
N VAL A 20 11.29 -27.46 7.63
CA VAL A 20 10.05 -28.25 7.69
C VAL A 20 9.51 -28.66 6.31
N GLU A 21 10.29 -28.47 5.25
CA GLU A 21 9.87 -28.65 3.83
C GLU A 21 9.26 -30.02 3.50
N ASP A 22 9.69 -31.09 4.17
CA ASP A 22 9.24 -32.47 3.94
C ASP A 22 8.20 -32.98 4.96
N ILE A 23 7.66 -32.09 5.81
CA ILE A 23 6.71 -32.46 6.86
C ILE A 23 5.27 -32.24 6.40
N VAL A 24 4.39 -33.20 6.67
CA VAL A 24 2.93 -33.11 6.44
C VAL A 24 2.21 -32.99 7.78
N LEU A 25 1.29 -32.03 7.89
CA LEU A 25 0.52 -31.79 9.09
C LEU A 25 -0.65 -32.77 9.18
N SER A 26 -0.73 -33.55 10.27
CA SER A 26 -1.80 -34.55 10.44
C SER A 26 -3.13 -33.98 10.92
N ASP A 27 -3.10 -32.84 11.61
CA ASP A 27 -4.24 -32.31 12.38
C ASP A 27 -4.65 -30.89 11.95
N LEU A 28 -4.12 -30.38 10.83
CA LEU A 28 -4.37 -29.01 10.40
C LEU A 28 -5.85 -28.74 10.12
N GLU A 29 -6.54 -29.69 9.47
CA GLU A 29 -7.96 -29.54 9.10
C GLU A 29 -8.90 -29.43 10.31
N GLU A 30 -8.55 -30.06 11.42
CA GLU A 30 -9.38 -30.13 12.63
C GLU A 30 -9.03 -29.05 13.66
N LYS A 31 -7.95 -28.29 13.43
CA LYS A 31 -7.41 -27.34 14.41
C LYS A 31 -7.75 -25.89 14.04
N ARG A 32 -8.05 -25.11 15.08
CA ARG A 32 -8.05 -23.64 15.01
C ARG A 32 -6.72 -23.09 15.49
N LEU A 33 -6.10 -22.25 14.68
CA LEU A 33 -4.80 -21.64 14.90
C LEU A 33 -4.96 -20.15 15.17
N SER A 34 -4.07 -19.57 15.98
CA SER A 34 -3.98 -18.11 16.07
C SER A 34 -3.56 -17.53 14.72
N PHE A 35 -3.84 -16.26 14.48
CA PHE A 35 -3.40 -15.59 13.25
C PHE A 35 -1.87 -15.68 13.07
N ARG A 36 -1.10 -15.52 14.17
CA ARG A 36 0.36 -15.60 14.16
C ARG A 36 0.88 -16.98 13.78
N ASP A 37 0.30 -18.04 14.35
CA ASP A 37 0.70 -19.41 14.03
C ASP A 37 0.33 -19.78 12.59
N ALA A 38 -0.82 -19.31 12.11
CA ALA A 38 -1.22 -19.50 10.72
C ALA A 38 -0.26 -18.79 9.76
N LEU A 39 0.16 -17.56 10.07
CA LEU A 39 1.12 -16.80 9.27
C LEU A 39 2.48 -17.52 9.21
N LEU A 40 3.01 -17.96 10.36
CA LEU A 40 4.27 -18.71 10.44
C LEU A 40 4.25 -19.98 9.58
N LEU A 41 3.13 -20.69 9.54
CA LEU A 41 2.96 -21.87 8.69
C LEU A 41 2.97 -21.50 7.20
N VAL A 42 2.30 -20.41 6.81
CA VAL A 42 2.27 -19.93 5.41
C VAL A 42 3.65 -19.51 4.93
N GLU A 43 4.42 -18.80 5.77
CA GLU A 43 5.80 -18.39 5.47
C GLU A 43 6.73 -19.59 5.24
N ASN A 44 6.41 -20.73 5.85
CA ASN A 44 7.16 -21.99 5.71
C ASN A 44 6.53 -22.97 4.71
N GLY A 45 5.65 -22.48 3.82
CA GLY A 45 5.14 -23.23 2.68
C GLY A 45 3.91 -24.10 2.95
N TYR A 46 3.27 -23.98 4.12
CA TYR A 46 2.02 -24.68 4.41
C TYR A 46 0.80 -23.88 3.96
N LEU A 47 -0.18 -24.58 3.37
CA LEU A 47 -1.46 -23.97 3.02
C LEU A 47 -2.41 -24.04 4.22
N VAL A 48 -2.77 -22.89 4.79
CA VAL A 48 -3.74 -22.79 5.89
C VAL A 48 -5.04 -22.21 5.36
N SER A 49 -6.15 -22.93 5.57
CA SER A 49 -7.50 -22.46 5.21
C SER A 49 -8.00 -21.41 6.20
N GLU A 50 -8.78 -20.44 5.72
CA GLU A 50 -9.41 -19.41 6.55
C GLU A 50 -10.26 -20.00 7.70
N LYS A 51 -10.90 -21.16 7.47
CA LYS A 51 -11.70 -21.86 8.49
C LYS A 51 -10.87 -22.33 9.69
N ASN A 52 -9.57 -22.51 9.49
CA ASN A 52 -8.62 -22.94 10.50
C ASN A 52 -7.95 -21.76 11.19
N MET A 53 -8.23 -20.51 10.78
CA MET A 53 -7.70 -19.30 11.40
C MET A 53 -8.70 -18.75 12.42
N LEU A 54 -8.22 -18.47 13.62
CA LEU A 54 -8.95 -17.78 14.67
C LEU A 54 -8.39 -16.36 14.79
N TYR A 55 -9.19 -15.40 14.34
CA TYR A 55 -8.88 -13.99 14.55
C TYR A 55 -9.32 -13.56 15.96
N ARG A 56 -8.39 -13.00 16.72
CA ARG A 56 -8.67 -12.31 17.98
C ARG A 56 -7.98 -10.96 17.93
N ASP A 57 -8.68 -9.91 18.33
CA ASP A 57 -8.11 -8.56 18.35
C ASP A 57 -6.80 -8.52 19.14
N SER A 58 -6.71 -9.29 20.24
CA SER A 58 -5.50 -9.45 21.06
C SER A 58 -4.25 -9.89 20.29
N ASP A 59 -4.40 -10.62 19.19
CA ASP A 59 -3.27 -11.20 18.45
C ASP A 59 -2.64 -10.17 17.49
N VAL A 60 -3.34 -9.06 17.22
CA VAL A 60 -2.96 -7.96 16.33
C VAL A 60 -2.54 -6.70 17.12
N VAL A 61 -2.79 -6.68 18.43
CA VAL A 61 -2.51 -5.51 19.29
C VAL A 61 -1.03 -5.17 19.42
N TYR A 62 -0.11 -6.10 19.15
CA TYR A 62 1.32 -5.87 19.32
C TYR A 62 2.13 -6.46 18.18
N ASP A 63 2.55 -5.62 17.24
CA ASP A 63 3.43 -5.98 16.15
C ASP A 63 4.74 -5.20 16.29
N PRO A 64 5.83 -5.80 16.80
CA PRO A 64 7.09 -5.11 17.00
C PRO A 64 7.67 -4.55 15.68
N ASP A 65 7.36 -5.16 14.54
CA ASP A 65 7.81 -4.67 13.22
C ASP A 65 7.04 -3.41 12.78
N PHE A 66 5.94 -3.07 13.45
CA PHE A 66 5.16 -1.84 13.20
C PHE A 66 5.24 -0.83 14.34
N GLU A 67 5.34 -1.28 15.60
CA GLU A 67 5.37 -0.42 16.78
C GLU A 67 6.75 0.14 17.09
N GLU A 68 7.84 -0.60 16.79
CA GLU A 68 9.21 -0.10 16.98
C GLU A 68 9.70 0.76 15.79
N VAL A 69 8.89 0.87 14.73
CA VAL A 69 9.22 1.71 13.57
C VAL A 69 8.95 3.18 13.92
N GLU A 70 10.02 3.92 14.18
CA GLU A 70 9.99 5.37 14.10
C GLU A 70 9.74 5.78 12.64
N TRP A 71 8.49 6.05 12.31
CA TRP A 71 8.12 6.69 11.06
C TRP A 71 8.68 8.11 11.09
N GLU A 72 9.73 8.39 10.30
CA GLU A 72 10.15 9.76 10.04
C GLU A 72 8.92 10.53 9.52
N GLY A 73 8.33 11.38 10.38
CA GLY A 73 7.00 11.98 10.21
C GLY A 73 6.87 13.02 9.10
N LYS A 74 7.52 12.80 7.95
CA LYS A 74 7.57 13.71 6.80
C LYS A 74 6.77 13.21 5.60
N TYR A 75 5.90 12.21 5.77
CA TYR A 75 5.10 11.68 4.68
C TYR A 75 3.62 11.97 4.93
N SER A 76 3.10 12.94 4.17
CA SER A 76 1.70 13.38 4.21
C SER A 76 0.71 12.31 3.74
N ASN A 77 1.16 11.32 2.98
CA ASN A 77 0.34 10.23 2.49
C ASN A 77 1.20 9.01 2.10
N LEU A 78 0.55 7.85 1.98
CA LEU A 78 1.16 6.57 1.64
C LEU A 78 1.88 6.59 0.27
N LYS A 79 1.38 7.37 -0.69
CA LYS A 79 1.97 7.49 -2.04
C LYS A 79 3.34 8.16 -1.97
N ASP A 80 3.50 9.19 -1.15
CA ASP A 80 4.78 9.88 -0.93
C ASP A 80 5.81 8.95 -0.29
N MET A 81 5.39 8.14 0.68
CA MET A 81 6.23 7.16 1.36
C MET A 81 6.69 6.02 0.43
N LEU A 82 5.79 5.49 -0.41
CA LEU A 82 6.15 4.45 -1.38
C LEU A 82 7.04 4.99 -2.50
N SER A 83 6.90 6.28 -2.81
CA SER A 83 7.74 6.96 -3.80
C SER A 83 9.15 7.27 -3.26
N SER A 84 9.28 7.66 -1.99
CA SER A 84 10.59 7.92 -1.35
C SER A 84 11.42 6.65 -1.19
N LYS A 85 10.76 5.49 -0.98
CA LYS A 85 11.40 4.17 -0.95
C LYS A 85 11.64 3.56 -2.34
N GLY A 86 11.32 4.28 -3.43
CA GLY A 86 11.55 3.83 -4.80
C GLY A 86 10.65 2.66 -5.26
N ILE A 87 9.64 2.30 -4.46
CA ILE A 87 8.72 1.18 -4.71
C ILE A 87 7.66 1.59 -5.74
N ALA A 88 7.23 2.86 -5.71
CA ALA A 88 6.36 3.45 -6.71
C ALA A 88 7.12 4.52 -7.48
N LYS A 89 7.30 4.35 -8.80
CA LYS A 89 7.63 5.48 -9.68
C LYS A 89 6.40 6.36 -9.79
N GLY A 90 6.15 7.21 -8.80
CA GLY A 90 5.28 8.36 -8.98
C GLY A 90 5.83 9.14 -10.17
N LYS A 91 5.07 9.22 -11.28
CA LYS A 91 5.34 10.24 -12.29
C LYS A 91 5.37 11.57 -11.52
N LYS A 92 6.53 12.21 -11.45
CA LYS A 92 6.67 13.53 -10.87
C LYS A 92 5.74 14.41 -11.70
N GLU A 93 4.61 14.81 -11.11
CA GLU A 93 3.73 15.79 -11.75
C GLU A 93 4.55 17.08 -11.78
N GLU A 94 5.04 17.45 -12.96
CA GLU A 94 5.69 18.73 -13.16
C GLU A 94 4.62 19.81 -13.01
N VAL A 95 4.71 20.55 -11.91
CA VAL A 95 3.80 21.67 -11.66
C VAL A 95 4.35 22.89 -12.39
N ILE A 96 3.59 23.36 -13.38
CA ILE A 96 3.84 24.62 -14.06
C ILE A 96 3.06 25.71 -13.31
N THR A 97 3.77 26.72 -12.79
CA THR A 97 3.15 27.88 -12.15
C THR A 97 2.84 28.93 -13.22
N ILE A 98 1.58 29.37 -13.28
CA ILE A 98 1.12 30.47 -14.15
C ILE A 98 0.72 31.64 -13.24
N GLU A 99 1.36 32.78 -13.45
CA GLU A 99 1.03 34.03 -12.74
C GLU A 99 0.01 34.83 -13.56
N LEU A 100 -1.06 35.27 -12.90
CA LEU A 100 -2.11 36.10 -13.49
C LEU A 100 -2.14 37.44 -12.75
N SER A 101 -1.97 38.55 -13.47
CA SER A 101 -2.10 39.90 -12.91
C SER A 101 -3.46 40.48 -13.26
N ILE A 102 -4.22 40.89 -12.24
CA ILE A 102 -5.60 41.36 -12.38
C ILE A 102 -5.78 42.64 -11.57
N GLU A 103 -6.24 43.67 -12.28
CA GLU A 103 -6.44 45.02 -11.73
C GLU A 103 -7.79 45.17 -11.02
N ASP A 104 -8.80 44.39 -11.41
CA ASP A 104 -10.16 44.45 -10.86
C ASP A 104 -10.27 43.64 -9.54
N GLU A 105 -10.66 44.34 -8.46
CA GLU A 105 -10.80 43.77 -7.13
C GLU A 105 -11.90 42.70 -7.04
N ALA A 106 -13.03 42.89 -7.72
CA ALA A 106 -14.14 41.95 -7.71
C ALA A 106 -13.75 40.65 -8.44
N VAL A 107 -12.97 40.76 -9.52
CA VAL A 107 -12.43 39.60 -10.23
C VAL A 107 -11.40 38.88 -9.35
N ARG A 108 -10.57 39.61 -8.61
CA ARG A 108 -9.61 39.03 -7.66
C ARG A 108 -10.30 38.23 -6.56
N GLU A 109 -11.35 38.80 -5.96
CA GLU A 109 -12.13 38.13 -4.92
C GLU A 109 -12.85 36.88 -5.45
N TRP A 110 -13.43 36.98 -6.65
CA TRP A 110 -14.05 35.83 -7.31
C TRP A 110 -13.04 34.71 -7.58
N LEU A 111 -11.84 35.04 -8.04
CA LEU A 111 -10.79 34.06 -8.32
C LEU A 111 -10.34 33.36 -7.05
N ASN A 112 -10.08 34.10 -5.97
CA ASN A 112 -9.71 33.52 -4.69
C ASN A 112 -10.75 32.47 -4.23
N ASN A 113 -12.04 32.79 -4.37
CA ASN A 113 -13.14 31.90 -4.02
C ASN A 113 -13.35 30.72 -4.98
N ASN A 114 -12.85 30.81 -6.22
CA ASN A 114 -13.06 29.80 -7.27
C ASN A 114 -11.76 29.14 -7.76
N THR A 115 -10.64 29.32 -7.05
CA THR A 115 -9.30 28.83 -7.43
C THR A 115 -9.29 27.35 -7.82
N ALA A 116 -10.00 26.49 -7.09
CA ALA A 116 -10.08 25.06 -7.39
C ALA A 116 -10.76 24.78 -8.74
N LYS A 117 -11.90 25.43 -9.01
CA LYS A 117 -12.61 25.29 -10.30
C LYS A 117 -11.79 25.86 -11.45
N LEU A 118 -11.08 26.96 -11.22
CA LEU A 118 -10.20 27.59 -12.20
C LEU A 118 -9.05 26.64 -12.58
N LYS A 119 -8.42 26.00 -11.59
CA LYS A 119 -7.35 25.02 -11.81
C LYS A 119 -7.80 23.90 -12.74
N ASP A 120 -8.96 23.31 -12.48
CA ASP A 120 -9.49 22.22 -13.31
C ASP A 120 -9.79 22.67 -14.74
N LEU A 121 -10.36 23.86 -14.88
CA LEU A 121 -10.70 24.44 -16.18
C LEU A 121 -9.44 24.77 -17.01
N VAL A 122 -8.43 25.38 -16.37
CA VAL A 122 -7.15 25.70 -17.01
C VAL A 122 -6.42 24.42 -17.44
N ASN A 123 -6.36 23.40 -16.58
CA ASN A 123 -5.74 22.13 -16.92
C ASN A 123 -6.37 21.47 -18.15
N LYS A 124 -7.72 21.48 -18.21
CA LYS A 124 -8.45 20.94 -19.35
C LYS A 124 -8.16 21.75 -20.62
N LEU A 125 -8.21 23.08 -20.55
CA LEU A 125 -7.93 23.96 -21.69
C LEU A 125 -6.52 23.76 -22.24
N VAL A 126 -5.51 23.64 -21.37
CA VAL A 126 -4.12 23.39 -21.80
C VAL A 126 -4.00 22.05 -22.52
N THR A 127 -4.67 21.02 -22.01
CA THR A 127 -4.69 19.68 -22.62
C THR A 127 -5.37 19.71 -24.00
N ASP A 128 -6.54 20.34 -24.09
CA ASP A 128 -7.31 20.46 -25.34
C ASP A 128 -6.54 21.30 -26.38
N LEU A 129 -5.87 22.38 -25.95
CA LEU A 129 -5.03 23.21 -26.81
C LEU A 129 -3.86 22.40 -27.37
N TYR A 130 -3.17 21.62 -26.54
CA TYR A 130 -2.08 20.76 -26.98
C TYR A 130 -2.55 19.75 -28.03
N HIS A 131 -3.66 19.05 -27.79
CA HIS A 131 -4.19 18.10 -28.77
C HIS A 131 -4.61 18.76 -30.08
N THR A 132 -5.21 19.95 -30.00
CA THR A 132 -5.58 20.74 -31.18
C THR A 132 -4.34 21.14 -31.99
N ASP A 133 -3.29 21.60 -31.32
CA ASP A 133 -2.03 21.99 -31.93
C ASP A 133 -1.35 20.80 -32.65
N GLN A 134 -1.34 19.62 -32.01
CA GLN A 134 -0.84 18.38 -32.61
C GLN A 134 -1.62 18.00 -33.88
N ILE A 135 -2.94 18.17 -33.89
CA ILE A 135 -3.77 17.90 -35.07
C ILE A 135 -3.41 18.87 -36.20
N LEU A 136 -3.29 20.16 -35.90
CA LEU A 136 -2.99 21.22 -36.88
C LEU A 136 -1.60 21.08 -37.49
N HIS A 137 -0.62 20.62 -36.72
CA HIS A 137 0.79 20.49 -37.14
C HIS A 137 1.19 19.06 -37.57
N SER A 138 0.27 18.09 -37.58
CA SER A 138 0.52 16.71 -38.07
C SER A 138 0.55 16.54 -39.60
N LYS A 139 0.96 17.57 -40.34
CA LYS A 139 1.17 17.49 -41.81
C LYS A 139 2.59 17.13 -42.18
#